data_AF-A0A8D8MV27-F1
#
_entry.id   AF-A0A8D8MV27-F1
#
_cell.length_a   1.000
_cell.length_b   1.000
_cell.length_c   1.000
_cell.angle_alpha   90.00
_cell.angle_beta   90.00
_cell.angle_gamma   90.00
#
_symmetry.space_group_name_H-M   'P 1'
#
loop_
_entity.id
_entity.type
_entity.pdbx_description
1 polymer ?
#
loop_
_entity_poly.entity_id
_entity_poly.type
_entity_poly.pdbx_seq_one_letter_code
_entity_poly.pdbx_strand_id
1 'polypeptide(L)'
;MVTTHNDPLTMQQETAGATDPSPDDPQSTTPSPAQILPSDLIDHIARDPKVFFKSQQINDPELTTDERVAIVRDVLAKSHTTFLARFGLFLREEHLRFFEQDGQTSGYSPDESYEVGYYLERIRRSHNGGRHREVRNRRYAALKQLVQEGRYFS
;
A
#
# COMPACT_ATOMS: atom_id res chain seq x y z
N MET A 1 -3.33 -21.78 61.18
CA MET A 1 -4.20 -22.95 61.40
C MET A 1 -5.65 -22.52 61.21
N VAL A 2 -6.45 -23.39 60.61
CA VAL A 2 -7.93 -23.37 60.45
C VAL A 2 -8.50 -22.70 59.18
N THR A 3 -8.65 -23.56 58.18
CA THR A 3 -9.68 -23.58 57.11
C THR A 3 -11.10 -23.55 57.70
N THR A 4 -12.08 -22.92 57.02
CA THR A 4 -13.51 -23.31 56.84
C THR A 4 -14.24 -22.12 56.16
N HIS A 5 -14.49 -22.12 54.84
CA HIS A 5 -15.72 -22.58 54.14
C HIS A 5 -17.04 -22.01 54.70
N ASN A 6 -17.72 -21.16 53.92
CA ASN A 6 -19.19 -21.22 53.79
C ASN A 6 -19.71 -20.26 52.69
N ASP A 7 -20.07 -20.82 51.54
CA ASP A 7 -21.31 -20.46 50.82
C ASP A 7 -22.41 -21.41 51.36
N PRO A 8 -23.70 -21.00 51.45
CA PRO A 8 -24.59 -21.28 50.31
C PRO A 8 -25.80 -20.33 50.08
N LEU A 9 -26.23 -20.32 48.81
CA LEU A 9 -27.56 -20.14 48.20
C LEU A 9 -28.76 -19.60 49.01
N THR A 10 -29.53 -18.69 48.38
CA THR A 10 -31.01 -18.71 48.20
C THR A 10 -31.39 -17.61 47.17
N MET A 11 -31.70 -17.94 45.91
CA MET A 11 -33.04 -18.18 45.31
C MET A 11 -33.98 -16.95 45.16
N GLN A 12 -34.09 -16.51 43.89
CA GLN A 12 -35.30 -16.17 43.11
C GLN A 12 -36.21 -14.98 43.49
N GLN A 13 -36.41 -14.10 42.49
CA GLN A 13 -37.77 -13.79 42.00
C GLN A 13 -37.76 -13.21 40.57
N GLU A 14 -38.62 -13.80 39.73
CA GLU A 14 -39.04 -13.42 38.36
C GLU A 14 -39.66 -12.02 38.29
N THR A 15 -39.55 -11.35 37.13
CA THR A 15 -40.73 -10.76 36.45
C THR A 15 -40.50 -10.68 34.95
N ALA A 16 -41.54 -11.05 34.20
CA ALA A 16 -41.63 -11.10 32.75
C ALA A 16 -41.66 -9.70 32.11
N GLY A 17 -41.17 -9.60 30.86
CA GLY A 17 -41.37 -8.39 30.06
C GLY A 17 -40.78 -8.46 28.66
N ALA A 18 -41.64 -8.77 27.69
CA ALA A 18 -41.62 -8.33 26.30
C ALA A 18 -40.39 -8.63 25.43
N THR A 19 -40.54 -9.67 24.61
CA THR A 19 -39.95 -9.75 23.27
C THR A 19 -40.45 -8.58 22.43
N ASP A 20 -39.56 -7.67 22.06
CA ASP A 20 -39.74 -6.79 20.92
C ASP A 20 -38.42 -6.73 20.14
N PRO A 21 -38.30 -7.38 18.97
CA PRO A 21 -37.18 -7.15 18.08
C PRO A 21 -37.52 -5.93 17.22
N SER A 22 -37.23 -4.73 17.73
CA SER A 22 -37.26 -3.55 16.86
C SER A 22 -36.04 -3.54 15.93
N PRO A 23 -36.27 -3.36 14.61
CA PRO A 23 -35.27 -3.39 13.55
C PRO A 23 -34.63 -2.00 13.35
N ASP A 24 -33.57 -1.95 12.55
CA ASP A 24 -32.85 -0.75 12.10
C ASP A 24 -31.97 -0.04 13.14
N ASP A 25 -30.86 -0.69 13.50
CA ASP A 25 -29.58 0.02 13.44
C ASP A 25 -28.86 -0.44 12.17
N PRO A 26 -28.79 0.36 11.09
CA PRO A 26 -27.89 0.06 10.00
C PRO A 26 -26.50 0.05 10.58
N GLN A 27 -25.87 -1.13 10.52
CA GLN A 27 -24.46 -1.35 10.75
C GLN A 27 -23.69 -0.08 10.46
N SER A 28 -23.07 0.47 11.50
CA SER A 28 -21.91 1.32 11.37
C SER A 28 -20.88 0.53 10.58
N THR A 29 -21.02 0.56 9.25
CA THR A 29 -20.05 0.10 8.29
C THR A 29 -19.03 1.22 8.25
N THR A 30 -18.28 1.35 9.34
CA THR A 30 -16.97 1.95 9.26
C THR A 30 -16.25 1.17 8.16
N PRO A 31 -15.81 1.82 7.06
CA PRO A 31 -15.00 1.14 6.08
C PRO A 31 -13.69 0.81 6.78
N SER A 32 -13.60 -0.42 7.30
CA SER A 32 -12.33 -1.03 7.67
C SER A 32 -11.38 -0.81 6.48
N PRO A 33 -10.17 -0.26 6.69
CA PRO A 33 -9.27 0.06 5.58
C PRO A 33 -9.07 -1.22 4.78
N ALA A 34 -9.60 -1.25 3.55
CA ALA A 34 -9.60 -2.43 2.72
C ALA A 34 -8.17 -2.95 2.61
N GLN A 35 -7.90 -4.10 3.20
CA GLN A 35 -6.58 -4.70 3.16
C GLN A 35 -6.25 -5.00 1.70
N ILE A 36 -5.08 -4.59 1.26
CA ILE A 36 -4.69 -4.78 -0.13
C ILE A 36 -4.09 -6.16 -0.24
N LEU A 37 -4.67 -6.98 -1.11
CA LEU A 37 -4.17 -8.33 -1.31
C LEU A 37 -2.97 -8.29 -2.27
N PRO A 38 -1.94 -9.11 -2.01
CA PRO A 38 -0.81 -9.23 -2.92
C PRO A 38 -1.24 -9.77 -4.30
N SER A 39 -2.35 -10.51 -4.40
CA SER A 39 -2.86 -10.96 -5.69
C SER A 39 -3.30 -9.81 -6.60
N ASP A 40 -3.87 -8.74 -6.04
CA ASP A 40 -4.37 -7.60 -6.81
C ASP A 40 -3.23 -6.82 -7.48
N LEU A 41 -2.17 -6.52 -6.72
CA LEU A 41 -0.99 -5.84 -7.27
C LEU A 41 -0.25 -6.72 -8.29
N ILE A 42 -0.19 -8.04 -8.06
CA ILE A 42 0.46 -8.99 -8.98
C ILE A 42 -0.29 -9.05 -10.30
N ASP A 43 -1.62 -9.23 -10.24
CA ASP A 43 -2.47 -9.30 -11.43
C ASP A 43 -2.45 -7.98 -12.21
N HIS A 44 -2.43 -6.85 -11.50
CA HIS A 44 -2.32 -5.54 -12.13
C HIS A 44 -1.03 -5.40 -12.97
N ILE A 45 0.12 -5.76 -12.38
CA ILE A 45 1.40 -5.69 -13.09
C ILE A 45 1.44 -6.69 -14.23
N ALA A 46 0.98 -7.93 -14.03
CA ALA A 46 1.03 -8.98 -15.05
C ALA A 46 0.20 -8.66 -16.31
N ARG A 47 -0.88 -7.89 -16.15
CA ARG A 47 -1.76 -7.46 -17.25
C ARG A 47 -1.26 -6.22 -17.98
N ASP A 48 -0.34 -5.44 -17.42
CA ASP A 48 0.16 -4.23 -18.07
C ASP A 48 1.17 -4.59 -19.19
N PRO A 49 0.84 -4.31 -20.47
CA PRO A 49 1.71 -4.64 -21.59
C PRO A 49 3.00 -3.81 -21.64
N LYS A 50 3.12 -2.74 -20.85
CA LYS A 50 4.31 -1.88 -20.80
C LYS A 50 5.38 -2.42 -19.84
N VAL A 51 5.06 -3.42 -19.04
CA VAL A 51 5.96 -3.98 -18.03
C VAL A 51 6.96 -4.95 -18.65
N PHE A 52 8.22 -4.82 -18.25
CA PHE A 52 9.30 -5.70 -18.70
C PHE A 52 9.63 -6.78 -17.65
N PHE A 53 9.17 -8.01 -17.91
CA PHE A 53 9.26 -9.15 -16.97
C PHE A 53 10.56 -9.96 -17.06
N LYS A 54 11.20 -10.03 -18.23
CA LYS A 54 12.52 -10.64 -18.40
C LYS A 54 13.10 -10.21 -19.74
N SER A 55 14.42 -10.35 -19.87
CA SER A 55 15.06 -10.26 -21.18
C SER A 55 14.59 -11.42 -22.06
N GLN A 56 13.90 -11.10 -23.15
CA GLN A 56 13.46 -12.05 -24.18
C GLN A 56 14.24 -11.77 -25.46
N GLN A 57 14.73 -12.83 -26.10
CA GLN A 57 15.31 -12.75 -27.44
C GLN A 57 14.21 -12.61 -28.49
N ILE A 58 14.55 -12.13 -29.69
CA ILE A 58 13.58 -11.91 -30.78
C ILE A 58 12.82 -13.18 -31.20
N ASN A 59 13.39 -14.36 -30.93
CA ASN A 59 12.81 -15.65 -31.26
C ASN A 59 12.18 -16.36 -30.05
N ASP A 60 12.19 -15.73 -28.87
CA ASP A 60 11.56 -16.31 -27.70
C ASP A 60 10.03 -16.20 -27.83
N PRO A 61 9.28 -17.20 -27.35
CA PRO A 61 7.82 -17.12 -27.32
C PRO A 61 7.37 -16.00 -26.37
N GLU A 62 6.26 -15.35 -26.72
CA GLU A 62 5.65 -14.34 -25.87
C GLU A 62 5.30 -14.93 -24.49
N LEU A 63 5.62 -14.18 -23.44
CA LEU A 63 5.31 -14.57 -22.07
C LEU A 63 3.78 -14.65 -21.87
N THR A 64 3.32 -15.81 -21.44
CA THR A 64 1.94 -16.02 -21.01
C THR A 64 1.63 -15.23 -19.73
N THR A 65 0.35 -14.94 -19.49
CA THR A 65 -0.08 -14.25 -18.28
C THR A 65 0.34 -14.99 -17.02
N ASP A 66 0.27 -16.33 -17.01
CA ASP A 66 0.64 -17.14 -15.85
C ASP A 66 2.14 -17.05 -15.54
N GLU A 67 2.99 -17.05 -16.57
CA GLU A 67 4.43 -16.84 -16.39
C GLU A 67 4.73 -15.43 -15.87
N ARG A 68 4.02 -14.40 -16.36
CA ARG A 68 4.16 -13.03 -15.86
C ARG A 68 3.78 -12.95 -14.38
N VAL A 69 2.65 -13.55 -14.01
CA VAL A 69 2.19 -13.64 -12.60
C VAL A 69 3.24 -14.34 -11.74
N ALA A 70 3.79 -15.48 -12.19
CA ALA A 70 4.83 -16.20 -11.48
C ALA A 70 6.08 -15.34 -11.25
N ILE A 71 6.59 -14.68 -12.30
CA ILE A 71 7.76 -13.78 -12.20
C ILE A 71 7.52 -12.66 -11.20
N VAL A 72 6.37 -11.99 -11.26
CA VAL A 72 6.04 -10.87 -10.37
C VAL A 72 5.92 -11.37 -8.92
N ARG A 73 5.26 -12.51 -8.70
CA ARG A 73 5.14 -13.14 -7.39
C ARG A 73 6.49 -13.50 -6.79
N ASP A 74 7.38 -14.08 -7.58
CA ASP A 74 8.71 -14.50 -7.12
C ASP A 74 9.56 -13.29 -6.70
N VAL A 75 9.50 -12.20 -7.47
CA VAL A 75 10.21 -10.96 -7.12
C VAL A 75 9.63 -10.34 -5.84
N LEU A 76 8.30 -10.35 -5.69
CA LEU A 76 7.63 -9.83 -4.50
C LEU A 76 8.05 -10.60 -3.26
N ALA A 77 7.98 -11.94 -3.31
CA ALA A 77 8.34 -12.80 -2.19
C ALA A 77 9.82 -12.72 -1.80
N LYS A 78 10.70 -12.41 -2.77
CA LYS A 78 12.14 -12.32 -2.53
C LYS A 78 12.56 -11.03 -1.82
N SER A 79 12.03 -9.89 -2.26
CA SER A 79 12.42 -8.58 -1.72
C SER A 79 11.46 -7.49 -2.17
N HIS A 80 10.81 -6.84 -1.21
CA HIS A 80 9.92 -5.70 -1.47
C HIS A 80 10.68 -4.51 -2.06
N THR A 81 11.92 -4.24 -1.62
CA THR A 81 12.78 -3.23 -2.24
C THR A 81 13.00 -3.50 -3.72
N THR A 82 13.42 -4.73 -4.07
CA THR A 82 13.69 -5.12 -5.46
C THR A 82 12.42 -5.02 -6.31
N PHE A 83 11.30 -5.44 -5.73
CA PHE A 83 10.00 -5.34 -6.36
C PHE A 83 9.63 -3.89 -6.69
N LEU A 84 9.72 -2.99 -5.72
CA LEU A 84 9.41 -1.56 -5.91
C LEU A 84 10.37 -0.89 -6.89
N ALA A 85 11.65 -1.22 -6.85
CA ALA A 85 12.65 -0.70 -7.78
C ALA A 85 12.31 -1.04 -9.25
N ARG A 86 11.75 -2.24 -9.46
CA ARG A 86 11.51 -2.79 -10.79
C ARG A 86 10.12 -2.49 -11.34
N PHE A 87 9.09 -2.67 -10.51
CA PHE A 87 7.69 -2.59 -10.91
C PHE A 87 6.94 -1.40 -10.30
N GLY A 88 7.55 -0.69 -9.35
CA GLY A 88 6.86 0.35 -8.58
C GLY A 88 6.26 1.49 -9.40
N LEU A 89 6.87 1.83 -10.54
CA LEU A 89 6.33 2.88 -11.43
C LEU A 89 4.99 2.51 -12.09
N PHE A 90 4.69 1.21 -12.21
CA PHE A 90 3.47 0.68 -12.79
C PHE A 90 2.37 0.43 -11.74
N LEU A 91 2.67 0.64 -10.45
CA LEU A 91 1.69 0.51 -9.38
C LEU A 91 0.79 1.75 -9.30
N ARG A 92 -0.42 1.57 -8.78
CA ARG A 92 -1.32 2.65 -8.38
C ARG A 92 -1.09 3.00 -6.90
N GLU A 93 -1.52 4.19 -6.50
CA GLU A 93 -1.40 4.65 -5.10
C GLU A 93 -2.05 3.68 -4.11
N GLU A 94 -3.17 3.05 -4.51
CA GLU A 94 -3.78 1.98 -3.71
C GLU A 94 -2.76 0.87 -3.46
N HIS A 95 -2.18 0.25 -4.49
CA HIS A 95 -1.24 -0.86 -4.30
C HIS A 95 -0.01 -0.49 -3.45
N LEU A 96 0.43 0.78 -3.44
CA LEU A 96 1.56 1.20 -2.61
C LEU A 96 1.28 1.05 -1.11
N ARG A 97 0.01 1.16 -0.69
CA ARG A 97 -0.39 0.98 0.71
C ARG A 97 -0.14 -0.45 1.20
N PHE A 98 -0.05 -1.44 0.31
CA PHE A 98 0.33 -2.81 0.67
C PHE A 98 1.64 -2.84 1.47
N PHE A 99 2.62 -2.04 1.05
CA PHE A 99 3.95 -1.98 1.68
C PHE A 99 3.98 -1.17 2.98
N GLU A 100 2.85 -0.55 3.34
CA GLU A 100 2.67 0.23 4.57
C GLU A 100 1.85 -0.55 5.61
N GLN A 101 1.26 -1.71 5.25
CA GLN A 101 0.47 -2.52 6.18
C GLN A 101 1.34 -3.21 7.22
N ASP A 102 0.92 -3.20 8.48
CA ASP A 102 1.63 -3.79 9.62
C ASP A 102 2.02 -5.27 9.41
N GLY A 103 1.16 -6.03 8.74
CA GLY A 103 1.43 -7.43 8.42
C GLY A 103 2.60 -7.64 7.46
N GLN A 104 2.97 -6.63 6.67
CA GLN A 104 4.12 -6.68 5.76
C GLN A 104 5.35 -6.02 6.38
N THR A 105 5.18 -4.92 7.12
CA THR A 105 6.28 -4.11 7.65
C THR A 105 6.89 -4.66 8.93
N SER A 106 6.14 -5.43 9.72
CA SER A 106 6.60 -6.01 10.99
C SER A 106 7.81 -6.94 10.86
N GLY A 107 8.04 -7.51 9.67
CA GLY A 107 9.19 -8.37 9.37
C GLY A 107 10.43 -7.64 8.86
N TYR A 108 10.37 -6.33 8.62
CA TYR A 108 11.47 -5.59 8.00
C TYR A 108 12.62 -5.34 8.97
N SER A 109 13.84 -5.50 8.46
CA SER A 109 15.02 -4.86 9.05
C SER A 109 14.90 -3.33 9.01
N PRO A 110 15.55 -2.57 9.92
CA PRO A 110 15.62 -1.11 9.84
C PRO A 110 16.07 -0.60 8.46
N ASP A 111 17.02 -1.28 7.82
CA ASP A 111 17.52 -0.91 6.49
C ASP A 111 16.45 -1.13 5.41
N GLU A 112 15.73 -2.27 5.45
CA GLU A 112 14.65 -2.57 4.51
C GLU A 112 13.49 -1.58 4.64
N SER A 113 13.12 -1.22 5.88
CA SER A 113 12.08 -0.23 6.14
C SER A 113 12.44 1.13 5.53
N TYR A 114 13.70 1.55 5.69
CA TYR A 114 14.21 2.78 5.08
C TYR A 114 14.19 2.72 3.55
N GLU A 115 14.68 1.63 2.95
CA GLU A 115 14.70 1.46 1.49
C GLU A 115 13.30 1.43 0.88
N VAL A 116 12.38 0.65 1.48
CA VAL A 116 10.98 0.59 1.06
C VAL A 116 10.35 1.97 1.13
N GLY A 117 10.52 2.69 2.24
CA GLY A 117 10.04 4.06 2.39
C GLY A 117 10.58 5.01 1.32
N TYR A 118 11.88 4.94 1.03
CA TYR A 118 12.51 5.72 -0.04
C TYR A 118 11.88 5.44 -1.41
N TYR A 119 11.66 4.17 -1.76
CA TYR A 119 11.03 3.83 -3.03
C TYR A 119 9.57 4.31 -3.12
N LEU A 120 8.79 4.17 -2.05
CA LEU A 120 7.40 4.64 -2.01
C LEU A 120 7.32 6.15 -2.27
N GLU A 121 8.13 6.95 -1.57
CA GLU A 121 8.19 8.40 -1.80
C GLU A 121 8.62 8.75 -3.23
N ARG A 122 9.63 8.05 -3.74
CA ARG A 122 10.14 8.26 -5.10
C ARG A 122 9.07 7.97 -6.15
N ILE A 123 8.30 6.89 -5.99
CA ILE A 123 7.21 6.51 -6.90
C ILE A 123 6.10 7.58 -6.83
N ARG A 124 5.63 7.94 -5.64
CA ARG A 124 4.62 9.00 -5.45
C ARG A 124 5.03 10.32 -6.08
N ARG A 125 6.30 10.71 -5.92
CA ARG A 125 6.85 11.92 -6.55
C ARG A 125 6.85 11.82 -8.07
N SER A 126 7.14 10.64 -8.63
CA SER A 126 7.12 10.41 -10.08
C SER A 126 5.72 10.57 -10.67
N HIS A 127 4.68 10.06 -10.00
CA HIS A 127 3.28 10.20 -10.43
C HIS A 127 2.80 11.65 -10.35
N ASN A 128 3.28 12.42 -9.37
CA ASN A 128 2.89 13.83 -9.16
C ASN A 128 3.62 14.86 -10.07
N GLY A 129 4.16 14.40 -11.21
CA GLY A 129 4.81 15.23 -12.23
C GLY A 129 6.34 15.22 -12.19
N GLY A 130 6.93 14.52 -11.21
CA GLY A 130 8.34 14.14 -11.15
C GLY A 130 9.35 15.25 -11.46
N ARG A 131 10.49 14.84 -12.03
CA ARG A 131 11.62 15.71 -12.37
C ARG A 131 11.26 16.80 -13.37
N HIS A 132 10.34 16.53 -14.29
CA HIS A 132 9.94 17.52 -15.31
C HIS A 132 9.24 18.72 -14.68
N ARG A 133 8.32 18.47 -13.75
CA ARG A 133 7.65 19.52 -12.97
C ARG A 133 8.63 20.25 -12.05
N GLU A 134 9.55 19.52 -11.42
CA GLU A 134 10.61 20.10 -10.59
C GLU A 134 11.52 21.05 -11.40
N VAL A 135 11.97 20.63 -12.59
CA VAL A 135 12.79 21.46 -13.48
C VAL A 135 12.03 22.69 -13.95
N ARG A 136 10.75 22.56 -14.32
CA ARG A 136 9.89 23.72 -14.67
C ARG A 136 9.77 24.69 -13.50
N ASN A 137 9.50 24.19 -12.30
CA ASN A 137 9.39 25.01 -11.09
C ASN A 137 10.71 25.74 -10.77
N ARG A 138 11.86 25.07 -10.93
CA ARG A 138 13.18 25.69 -10.72
C ARG A 138 13.47 26.79 -11.74
N ARG A 139 13.19 26.54 -13.03
CA ARG A 139 13.35 27.57 -14.08
C ARG A 139 12.43 28.76 -13.83
N TYR A 140 11.19 28.50 -13.43
CA TYR A 140 10.24 29.54 -13.05
C TYR A 140 10.72 30.35 -11.84
N ALA A 141 11.26 29.69 -10.81
CA ALA A 141 11.82 30.37 -9.63
C ALA A 141 13.01 31.26 -10.01
N ALA A 142 13.94 30.76 -10.82
CA ALA A 142 15.08 31.53 -11.32
C ALA A 142 14.62 32.75 -12.16
N LEU A 143 13.64 32.55 -13.04
CA LEU A 143 13.04 33.63 -13.82
C LEU A 143 12.42 34.70 -12.91
N LYS A 144 11.63 34.29 -11.89
CA LYS A 144 11.03 35.20 -10.92
C LYS A 144 12.10 35.99 -10.17
N GLN A 145 13.21 35.36 -9.81
CA GLN A 145 14.34 36.01 -9.16
C GLN A 145 15.00 37.06 -10.08
N LEU A 146 15.25 36.73 -11.36
CA LEU A 146 15.81 37.69 -12.32
C LEU A 146 14.91 38.90 -12.55
N VAL A 147 13.59 38.70 -12.57
CA VAL A 147 12.62 39.79 -12.66
C VAL A 147 12.64 40.65 -11.39
N GLN A 148 12.69 40.04 -10.20
CA GLN A 148 12.79 40.77 -8.92
C GLN A 148 14.08 41.58 -8.80
N GLU A 149 15.19 41.04 -9.30
CA GLU A 149 16.50 41.72 -9.32
C GLU A 149 16.61 42.78 -10.42
N GLY A 150 15.61 42.93 -11.30
CA GLY A 150 15.65 43.86 -12.43
C GLY A 150 16.68 43.49 -13.50
N ARG A 151 17.16 42.25 -13.52
CA ARG A 151 18.21 41.75 -14.42
C ARG A 151 17.66 40.97 -15.62
N TYR A 152 16.35 40.84 -15.73
CA TYR A 152 15.73 40.01 -16.75
C TYR A 152 15.65 40.67 -18.14
N PHE A 153 15.58 42.00 -18.20
CA PHE A 153 15.48 42.79 -19.45
C PHE A 153 16.62 43.83 -19.60
N SER A 154 17.66 43.72 -18.79
CA SER A 154 18.84 44.60 -18.79
C SER A 154 19.94 44.03 -19.67
#